data_AF-A0A9C8AL30-F1
#
_entry.id   AF-A0A9C8AL30-F1
#
_cell.length_a   1.000
_cell.length_b   1.000
_cell.length_c   1.000
_cell.angle_alpha   90.00
_cell.angle_beta   90.00
_cell.angle_gamma   90.00
#
_symmetry.space_group_name_H-M   'P 1'
#
loop_
_entity.id
_entity.type
_entity.pdbx_description
1 polymer ?
#
loop_
_entity_poly.entity_id
_entity_poly.type
_entity_poly.pdbx_seq_one_letter_code
_entity_poly.pdbx_strand_id
1 'polypeptide(L)'
;MPPPIPPPFRVSQAIGVEDFSFYLEKCAVTAKCAKRIEIQGVVQGVGFRPFIYRLAHRHHLAGWVRNTSWGVEIEVEGSPQEIDAFVSSLPAEAPPLAVIESIAVKDISPNNYQGFEIRHSEAQEGQYILISPDVATCDDCLRELFDPHDRRYLYPFINCTNCGPRFTIIYDIPYDRPKTTMRTFKMCPDCQREYDDPLDRRFHTQPNACPVCGPHVWLIGNDEGRMGNDEWRMANEEWRRDYDAIREAARLLREGHIVAVKGLGGFHLACDATSDEAVRRLRERKRRPAKPFAVMMATLEDVRRH
;
A
#
# COMPACT_ATOMS: atom_id res chain seq x y z
N MET A 1 -0.23 -37.80 -96.83
CA MET A 1 -0.49 -38.06 -95.40
C MET A 1 0.67 -37.47 -94.60
N PRO A 2 0.42 -36.45 -93.76
CA PRO A 2 1.46 -35.82 -92.95
C PRO A 2 1.68 -36.58 -91.61
N PRO A 3 2.90 -36.52 -91.04
CA PRO A 3 3.27 -37.23 -89.80
C PRO A 3 2.72 -36.53 -88.52
N PRO A 4 2.59 -37.26 -87.40
CA PRO A 4 1.95 -36.78 -86.17
C PRO A 4 2.85 -35.90 -85.29
N ILE A 5 2.17 -35.05 -84.51
CA ILE A 5 2.66 -33.93 -83.68
C ILE A 5 3.21 -34.43 -82.32
N PRO A 6 4.34 -33.89 -81.81
CA PRO A 6 4.84 -34.18 -80.46
C PRO A 6 4.21 -33.30 -79.35
N PRO A 7 4.09 -33.80 -78.09
CA PRO A 7 3.51 -33.07 -76.96
C PRO A 7 4.47 -32.02 -76.32
N PRO A 8 3.96 -31.09 -75.47
CA PRO A 8 4.59 -29.79 -75.23
C PRO A 8 5.55 -29.71 -74.04
N PHE A 9 6.40 -28.68 -74.12
CA PHE A 9 7.45 -28.20 -73.19
C PHE A 9 7.04 -28.04 -71.72
N ARG A 10 8.01 -28.22 -70.81
CA ARG A 10 8.17 -27.33 -69.64
C ARG A 10 9.66 -27.09 -69.31
N VAL A 11 9.90 -25.84 -68.95
CA VAL A 11 11.16 -25.10 -68.87
C VAL A 11 12.00 -25.53 -67.66
N SER A 12 13.30 -25.74 -67.88
CA SER A 12 14.34 -25.85 -66.86
C SER A 12 15.10 -24.52 -66.74
N GLN A 13 15.24 -23.99 -65.53
CA GLN A 13 16.38 -23.22 -65.00
C GLN A 13 16.04 -22.87 -63.53
N ALA A 14 16.77 -23.44 -62.57
CA ALA A 14 17.90 -22.83 -61.84
C ALA A 14 17.44 -21.63 -60.98
N ILE A 15 17.69 -21.61 -59.67
CA ILE A 15 18.81 -20.87 -59.06
C ILE A 15 18.98 -21.32 -57.59
N GLY A 16 20.24 -21.60 -57.23
CA GLY A 16 20.93 -21.22 -55.99
C GLY A 16 20.25 -21.46 -54.64
N VAL A 17 20.70 -22.50 -53.93
CA VAL A 17 20.54 -22.65 -52.48
C VAL A 17 21.73 -21.95 -51.82
N GLU A 18 21.74 -20.62 -51.80
CA GLU A 18 22.62 -19.83 -50.93
C GLU A 18 21.80 -18.68 -50.35
N ASP A 19 22.02 -18.38 -49.08
CA ASP A 19 21.68 -17.10 -48.43
C ASP A 19 20.34 -16.93 -47.68
N PHE A 20 19.87 -17.95 -46.93
CA PHE A 20 18.79 -17.76 -45.95
C PHE A 20 19.24 -17.64 -44.48
N SER A 21 20.51 -17.96 -44.17
CA SER A 21 21.02 -17.90 -42.79
C SER A 21 21.71 -16.58 -42.44
N PHE A 22 22.10 -15.77 -43.45
CA PHE A 22 22.82 -14.50 -43.21
C PHE A 22 21.89 -13.30 -42.96
N TYR A 23 20.61 -13.40 -43.31
CA TYR A 23 19.60 -12.35 -43.10
C TYR A 23 18.82 -12.46 -41.78
N LEU A 24 18.91 -13.59 -41.06
CA LEU A 24 18.24 -13.77 -39.77
C LEU A 24 19.08 -13.31 -38.56
N GLU A 25 20.38 -13.08 -38.75
CA GLU A 25 21.31 -12.67 -37.69
C GLU A 25 21.68 -11.18 -37.69
N LYS A 26 21.13 -10.38 -38.62
CA LYS A 26 21.28 -8.91 -38.60
C LYS A 26 20.00 -8.22 -38.13
N CYS A 27 20.03 -7.87 -36.85
CA CYS A 27 19.34 -6.72 -36.27
C CYS A 27 17.82 -6.80 -36.18
N ALA A 28 17.30 -7.73 -35.38
CA ALA A 28 16.22 -7.36 -34.46
C ALA A 28 16.80 -6.49 -33.32
N VAL A 29 17.46 -5.38 -33.67
CA VAL A 29 17.50 -4.24 -32.75
C VAL A 29 16.09 -3.68 -32.84
N THR A 30 15.16 -4.24 -32.07
CA THR A 30 13.90 -3.57 -31.82
C THR A 30 14.29 -2.19 -31.31
N ALA A 31 14.02 -1.17 -32.12
CA ALA A 31 14.34 0.20 -31.76
C ALA A 31 13.70 0.45 -30.40
N LYS A 32 14.54 0.59 -29.36
CA LYS A 32 14.05 0.86 -28.02
C LYS A 32 13.32 2.19 -28.08
N CYS A 33 12.09 2.20 -27.63
CA CYS A 33 11.35 3.43 -27.39
C CYS A 33 11.31 3.68 -25.89
N ALA A 34 11.12 4.94 -25.52
CA ALA A 34 10.90 5.30 -24.14
C ALA A 34 9.68 6.20 -24.04
N LYS A 35 8.91 6.02 -22.97
CA LYS A 35 7.74 6.83 -22.66
C LYS A 35 7.85 7.39 -21.26
N ARG A 36 7.47 8.65 -21.11
CA ARG A 36 7.16 9.28 -19.84
C ARG A 36 5.66 9.24 -19.61
N ILE A 37 5.26 8.71 -18.47
CA ILE A 37 3.86 8.51 -18.09
C ILE A 37 3.63 9.27 -16.78
N GLU A 38 2.60 10.10 -16.77
CA GLU A 38 2.18 10.88 -15.60
C GLU A 38 0.76 10.47 -15.22
N ILE A 39 0.57 10.05 -13.98
CA ILE A 39 -0.69 9.49 -13.48
C ILE A 39 -1.18 10.36 -12.33
N GLN A 40 -2.44 10.80 -12.44
CA GLN A 40 -3.11 11.62 -11.42
C GLN A 40 -4.29 10.86 -10.80
N GLY A 41 -4.60 11.19 -9.55
CA GLY A 41 -5.73 10.68 -8.78
C GLY A 41 -5.30 10.24 -7.38
N VAL A 42 -6.02 9.28 -6.80
CA VAL A 42 -5.64 8.62 -5.54
C VAL A 42 -4.63 7.52 -5.86
N VAL A 43 -3.39 7.91 -6.16
CA VAL A 43 -2.32 7.00 -6.62
C VAL A 43 -1.12 6.97 -5.66
N GLN A 44 -1.22 7.67 -4.53
CA GLN A 44 -0.21 7.68 -3.48
C GLN A 44 -0.74 7.07 -2.17
N GLY A 45 0.12 6.34 -1.47
CA GLY A 45 -0.26 5.58 -0.28
C GLY A 45 -1.09 4.32 -0.56
N VAL A 46 -1.27 3.94 -1.82
CA VAL A 46 -2.14 2.81 -2.20
C VAL A 46 -1.36 1.62 -2.76
N GLY A 47 -0.05 1.55 -2.49
CA GLY A 47 0.81 0.49 -3.06
C GLY A 47 1.13 0.66 -4.54
N PHE A 48 0.94 1.85 -5.11
CA PHE A 48 1.10 2.11 -6.54
C PHE A 48 2.54 1.95 -7.03
N ARG A 49 3.55 2.50 -6.32
CA ARG A 49 4.97 2.32 -6.68
C ARG A 49 5.40 0.83 -6.74
N PRO A 50 5.08 -0.01 -5.72
CA PRO A 50 5.22 -1.46 -5.81
C PRO A 50 4.54 -2.11 -7.01
N PHE A 51 3.30 -1.69 -7.32
CA PHE A 51 2.56 -2.19 -8.47
C PHE A 51 3.28 -1.89 -9.78
N ILE A 52 3.69 -0.64 -9.98
CA ILE A 52 4.44 -0.21 -11.17
C ILE A 52 5.76 -0.97 -11.30
N TYR A 53 6.51 -1.11 -10.22
CA TYR A 53 7.77 -1.87 -10.23
C TYR A 53 7.57 -3.32 -10.70
N ARG A 54 6.58 -4.02 -10.13
CA ARG A 54 6.28 -5.41 -10.53
C ARG A 54 5.74 -5.49 -11.96
N LEU A 55 4.92 -4.54 -12.38
CA LEU A 55 4.37 -4.50 -13.73
C LEU A 55 5.47 -4.27 -14.77
N ALA A 56 6.38 -3.32 -14.52
CA ALA A 56 7.52 -3.06 -15.38
C ALA A 56 8.43 -4.29 -15.51
N HIS A 57 8.71 -4.98 -14.40
CA HIS A 57 9.51 -6.21 -14.43
C HIS A 57 8.82 -7.35 -15.19
N ARG A 58 7.49 -7.48 -15.08
CA ARG A 58 6.70 -8.47 -15.84
C ARG A 58 6.77 -8.24 -17.35
N HIS A 59 6.81 -6.98 -17.77
CA HIS A 59 6.94 -6.56 -19.17
C HIS A 59 8.39 -6.37 -19.62
N HIS A 60 9.38 -6.77 -18.81
CA HIS A 60 10.81 -6.63 -19.12
C HIS A 60 11.23 -5.19 -19.48
N LEU A 61 10.60 -4.19 -18.86
CA LEU A 61 10.89 -2.78 -19.08
C LEU A 61 11.94 -2.26 -18.08
N ALA A 62 12.81 -1.39 -18.56
CA ALA A 62 13.75 -0.63 -17.73
C ALA A 62 13.25 0.79 -17.52
N GLY A 63 13.65 1.47 -16.44
CA GLY A 63 13.18 2.81 -16.13
C GLY A 63 13.01 3.08 -14.65
N TRP A 64 12.02 3.90 -14.28
CA TRP A 64 11.79 4.26 -12.90
C TRP A 64 10.37 4.73 -12.62
N VAL A 65 10.00 4.73 -11.34
CA VAL A 65 8.77 5.35 -10.82
C VAL A 65 9.07 6.22 -9.60
N ARG A 66 8.42 7.39 -9.47
CA ARG A 66 8.48 8.24 -8.27
C ARG A 66 7.14 8.91 -7.98
N ASN A 67 6.93 9.26 -6.71
CA ASN A 67 5.83 10.15 -6.34
C ASN A 67 6.25 11.60 -6.57
N THR A 68 5.31 12.43 -7.01
CA THR A 68 5.47 13.89 -7.06
C THR A 68 4.35 14.60 -6.31
N SER A 69 4.38 15.94 -6.22
CA SER A 69 3.25 16.67 -5.62
C SER A 69 2.00 16.67 -6.52
N TRP A 70 2.13 16.32 -7.80
CA TRP A 70 1.02 16.21 -8.76
C TRP A 70 0.43 14.80 -8.83
N GLY A 71 1.26 13.76 -8.72
CA GLY A 71 0.86 12.41 -9.09
C GLY A 71 1.95 11.37 -8.91
N VAL A 72 1.97 10.40 -9.82
CA VAL A 72 3.06 9.46 -9.99
C VAL A 72 3.66 9.69 -11.37
N GLU A 73 4.97 9.83 -11.43
CA GLU A 73 5.73 9.91 -12.67
C GLU A 73 6.48 8.60 -12.90
N ILE A 74 6.45 8.14 -14.14
CA ILE A 74 7.06 6.91 -14.60
C ILE A 74 7.84 7.20 -15.87
N GLU A 75 9.04 6.66 -15.99
CA GLU A 75 9.67 6.47 -17.28
C GLU A 75 9.88 4.98 -17.51
N VAL A 76 9.57 4.52 -18.71
CA VAL A 76 9.80 3.15 -19.15
C VAL A 76 10.50 3.16 -20.50
N GLU A 77 11.42 2.23 -20.69
CA GLU A 77 12.17 1.99 -21.91
C GLU A 77 12.14 0.49 -22.22
N GLY A 78 11.89 0.15 -23.48
CA GLY A 78 11.77 -1.24 -23.93
C GLY A 78 11.32 -1.35 -25.38
N SER A 79 10.78 -2.51 -25.75
CA SER A 79 10.13 -2.67 -27.05
C SER A 79 8.79 -1.92 -27.08
N PRO A 80 8.35 -1.39 -28.24
CA PRO A 80 7.04 -0.76 -28.35
C PRO A 80 5.89 -1.63 -27.85
N GLN A 81 5.95 -2.93 -28.13
CA GLN A 81 4.93 -3.90 -27.75
C GLN A 81 4.80 -4.04 -26.22
N GLU A 82 5.92 -4.13 -25.51
CA GLU A 82 5.91 -4.25 -24.06
C GLU A 82 5.48 -2.95 -23.37
N ILE A 83 5.85 -1.79 -23.93
CA ILE A 83 5.39 -0.51 -23.40
C ILE A 83 3.87 -0.35 -23.59
N ASP A 84 3.33 -0.69 -24.75
CA ASP A 84 1.89 -0.59 -25.02
C ASP A 84 1.08 -1.55 -24.13
N ALA A 85 1.61 -2.77 -23.90
CA ALA A 85 1.03 -3.71 -22.95
C ALA A 85 1.07 -3.17 -21.51
N PHE A 86 2.22 -2.64 -21.06
CA PHE A 86 2.36 -2.01 -19.75
C PHE A 86 1.35 -0.87 -19.55
N VAL A 87 1.24 0.05 -20.52
CA VAL A 87 0.32 1.19 -20.45
C VAL A 87 -1.14 0.73 -20.37
N SER A 88 -1.50 -0.31 -21.12
CA SER A 88 -2.85 -0.88 -21.12
C SER A 88 -3.21 -1.58 -19.79
N SER A 89 -2.24 -2.19 -19.12
CA SER A 89 -2.42 -2.84 -17.82
C SER A 89 -2.55 -1.86 -16.65
N LEU A 90 -2.06 -0.62 -16.77
CA LEU A 90 -2.10 0.38 -15.69
C LEU A 90 -3.50 0.55 -15.07
N PRO A 91 -4.57 0.87 -15.83
CA PRO A 91 -5.91 0.99 -15.27
C PRO A 91 -6.57 -0.36 -14.95
N ALA A 92 -6.24 -1.42 -15.70
CA ALA A 92 -6.89 -2.73 -15.57
C ALA A 92 -6.47 -3.50 -14.32
N GLU A 93 -5.23 -3.29 -13.87
CA GLU A 93 -4.61 -4.03 -12.77
C GLU A 93 -4.24 -3.13 -11.58
N ALA A 94 -4.75 -1.90 -11.56
CA ALA A 94 -4.45 -0.93 -10.51
C ALA A 94 -4.74 -1.50 -9.11
N PRO A 95 -3.95 -1.13 -8.06
CA PRO A 95 -4.22 -1.57 -6.70
C PRO A 95 -5.65 -1.25 -6.26
N PRO A 96 -6.28 -2.06 -5.38
CA PRO A 96 -7.70 -1.91 -5.02
C PRO A 96 -8.10 -0.54 -4.45
N LEU A 97 -7.16 0.17 -3.83
CA LEU A 97 -7.37 1.49 -3.24
C LEU A 97 -7.04 2.63 -4.21
N ALA A 98 -6.47 2.31 -5.38
CA ALA A 98 -6.07 3.30 -6.35
C ALA A 98 -7.28 3.76 -7.17
N VAL A 99 -7.39 5.07 -7.35
CA VAL A 99 -8.37 5.68 -8.27
C VAL A 99 -7.57 6.53 -9.23
N ILE A 100 -7.49 6.09 -10.49
CA ILE A 100 -6.79 6.82 -11.55
C ILE A 100 -7.80 7.77 -12.21
N GLU A 101 -7.52 9.07 -12.17
CA GLU A 101 -8.35 10.11 -12.81
C GLU A 101 -7.84 10.44 -14.20
N SER A 102 -6.52 10.46 -14.38
CA SER A 102 -5.91 10.74 -15.69
C SER A 102 -4.57 10.01 -15.85
N ILE A 103 -4.26 9.68 -17.10
CA ILE A 103 -2.96 9.15 -17.54
C ILE A 103 -2.53 9.98 -18.74
N ALA A 104 -1.39 10.66 -18.63
CA ALA A 104 -0.74 11.35 -19.74
C ALA A 104 0.50 10.58 -20.16
N VAL A 105 0.64 10.31 -21.45
CA VAL A 105 1.75 9.54 -22.02
C VAL A 105 2.48 10.39 -23.07
N LYS A 106 3.80 10.48 -22.96
CA LYS A 106 4.65 11.25 -23.88
C LYS A 106 5.81 10.38 -24.35
N ASP A 107 6.09 10.39 -25.64
CA ASP A 107 7.31 9.78 -26.18
C ASP A 107 8.53 10.61 -25.78
N ILE A 108 9.58 9.93 -25.35
CA ILE A 108 10.87 10.53 -24.97
C ILE A 108 12.01 9.76 -25.64
N SER A 109 13.20 10.35 -25.64
CA SER A 109 14.39 9.63 -26.11
C SER A 109 14.80 8.56 -25.09
N PRO A 110 15.20 7.35 -25.54
CA PRO A 110 15.75 6.33 -24.65
C PRO A 110 16.94 6.83 -23.86
N ASN A 111 16.99 6.49 -22.57
CA ASN A 111 18.06 6.87 -21.64
C ASN A 111 19.01 5.69 -21.33
N ASN A 112 18.79 4.52 -21.95
CA ASN A 112 19.54 3.29 -21.77
C ASN A 112 19.57 2.77 -20.33
N TYR A 113 18.40 2.78 -19.67
CA TYR A 113 18.25 2.23 -18.33
C TYR A 113 18.63 0.74 -18.29
N GLN A 114 19.29 0.33 -17.21
CA GLN A 114 19.79 -1.05 -17.03
C GLN A 114 18.85 -1.94 -16.19
N GLY A 115 17.78 -1.35 -15.65
CA GLY A 115 16.79 -2.02 -14.83
C GLY A 115 15.67 -1.04 -14.49
N PHE A 116 14.73 -1.46 -13.64
CA PHE A 116 13.65 -0.63 -13.16
C PHE A 116 13.81 -0.32 -11.67
N GLU A 117 13.65 0.95 -11.27
CA GLU A 117 13.86 1.37 -9.86
C GLU A 117 12.73 2.24 -9.32
N ILE A 118 12.53 2.21 -8.00
CA ILE A 118 11.66 3.18 -7.31
C ILE A 118 12.54 4.33 -6.82
N ARG A 119 12.39 5.51 -7.42
CA ARG A 119 13.16 6.70 -7.06
C ARG A 119 12.57 7.45 -5.87
N HIS A 120 13.41 8.29 -5.26
CA HIS A 120 12.96 9.25 -4.26
C HIS A 120 11.90 10.19 -4.81
N SER A 121 10.94 10.51 -3.97
CA SER A 121 9.85 11.41 -4.32
C SER A 121 10.34 12.84 -4.50
N GLU A 122 9.69 13.58 -5.40
CA GLU A 122 10.04 14.96 -5.75
C GLU A 122 8.90 15.91 -5.40
N ALA A 123 9.15 16.87 -4.51
CA ALA A 123 8.17 17.91 -4.22
C ALA A 123 8.13 18.94 -5.36
N GLN A 124 6.93 19.28 -5.83
CA GLN A 124 6.71 20.28 -6.87
C GLN A 124 5.82 21.40 -6.30
N GLU A 125 6.32 22.63 -6.33
CA GLU A 125 5.65 23.79 -5.73
C GLU A 125 4.33 24.12 -6.45
N GLY A 126 3.30 24.48 -5.68
CA GLY A 126 1.98 24.84 -6.21
C GLY A 126 1.12 23.67 -6.71
N GLN A 127 1.63 22.42 -6.65
CA GLN A 127 0.89 21.22 -7.05
C GLN A 127 0.22 20.54 -5.86
N TYR A 128 -0.85 19.79 -6.15
CA TYR A 128 -1.59 19.01 -5.16
C TYR A 128 -2.01 17.66 -5.74
N ILE A 129 -2.29 16.71 -4.84
CA ILE A 129 -2.80 15.38 -5.16
C ILE A 129 -3.88 14.97 -4.16
N LEU A 130 -4.80 14.11 -4.59
CA LEU A 130 -5.77 13.48 -3.73
C LEU A 130 -5.10 12.44 -2.82
N ILE A 131 -5.44 12.49 -1.54
CA ILE A 131 -4.93 11.56 -0.52
C ILE A 131 -5.96 10.45 -0.29
N SER A 132 -5.49 9.22 -0.23
CA SER A 132 -6.32 8.07 0.08
C SER A 132 -6.92 8.17 1.51
N PRO A 133 -8.20 7.81 1.70
CA PRO A 133 -8.78 7.73 3.04
C PRO A 133 -8.09 6.64 3.88
N ASP A 134 -8.32 6.65 5.19
CA ASP A 134 -7.91 5.53 6.04
C ASP A 134 -8.72 4.28 5.72
N VAL A 135 -8.08 3.12 5.75
CA VAL A 135 -8.70 1.84 5.37
C VAL A 135 -8.59 0.84 6.51
N ALA A 136 -9.67 0.11 6.78
CA ALA A 136 -9.69 -0.96 7.77
C ALA A 136 -8.65 -2.04 7.46
N THR A 137 -8.18 -2.73 8.50
CA THR A 137 -7.23 -3.84 8.39
C THR A 137 -7.73 -4.88 7.39
N CYS A 138 -6.91 -5.27 6.41
CA CYS A 138 -7.28 -6.29 5.43
C CYS A 138 -7.20 -7.71 6.03
N ASP A 139 -7.87 -8.67 5.39
CA ASP A 139 -7.92 -10.07 5.83
C ASP A 139 -6.54 -10.71 6.02
N ASP A 140 -5.58 -10.37 5.16
CA ASP A 140 -4.22 -10.90 5.28
C ASP A 140 -3.47 -10.33 6.49
N CYS A 141 -3.68 -9.05 6.82
CA CYS A 141 -3.12 -8.51 8.07
C CYS A 141 -3.87 -9.06 9.28
N LEU A 142 -5.17 -9.30 9.18
CA LEU A 142 -5.95 -9.89 10.26
C LEU A 142 -5.50 -11.33 10.57
N ARG A 143 -5.17 -12.10 9.54
CA ARG A 143 -4.61 -13.46 9.67
C ARG A 143 -3.27 -13.43 10.42
N GLU A 144 -2.34 -12.58 10.00
CA GLU A 144 -1.04 -12.40 10.67
C GLU A 144 -1.20 -11.89 12.11
N LEU A 145 -2.15 -10.97 12.36
CA LEU A 145 -2.40 -10.44 13.70
C LEU A 145 -2.75 -11.52 14.72
N PHE A 146 -3.40 -12.60 14.27
CA PHE A 146 -3.85 -13.69 15.12
C PHE A 146 -3.07 -15.01 14.94
N ASP A 147 -1.99 -15.02 14.14
CA ASP A 147 -1.10 -16.18 14.02
C ASP A 147 0.02 -16.12 15.07
N PRO A 148 0.10 -17.07 16.03
CA PRO A 148 1.14 -17.11 17.04
C PRO A 148 2.57 -17.24 16.50
N HIS A 149 2.74 -17.66 15.25
CA HIS A 149 4.05 -17.79 14.61
C HIS A 149 4.47 -16.53 13.84
N ASP A 150 3.55 -15.58 13.62
CA ASP A 150 3.89 -14.32 12.97
C ASP A 150 4.60 -13.37 13.94
N ARG A 151 5.62 -12.67 13.45
CA ARG A 151 6.38 -11.67 14.22
C ARG A 151 5.54 -10.47 14.68
N ARG A 152 4.35 -10.30 14.12
CA ARG A 152 3.36 -9.28 14.46
C ARG A 152 2.13 -9.85 15.17
N TYR A 153 2.23 -11.06 15.73
CA TYR A 153 1.19 -11.63 16.58
C TYR A 153 0.75 -10.61 17.65
N LEU A 154 -0.56 -10.29 17.65
CA LEU A 154 -1.23 -9.33 18.53
C LEU A 154 -0.66 -7.89 18.49
N TYR A 155 0.08 -7.52 17.44
CA TYR A 155 0.63 -6.18 17.28
C TYR A 155 -0.44 -5.16 16.82
N PRO A 156 -0.80 -4.15 17.64
CA PRO A 156 -2.00 -3.33 17.40
C PRO A 156 -1.95 -2.38 16.21
N PHE A 157 -0.76 -2.17 15.64
CA PHE A 157 -0.54 -1.22 14.54
C PHE A 157 -0.15 -1.92 13.24
N ILE A 158 -0.48 -3.21 13.10
CA ILE A 158 -0.25 -3.97 11.88
C ILE A 158 -0.95 -3.32 10.68
N ASN A 159 -0.23 -3.19 9.56
CA ASN A 159 -0.76 -2.72 8.29
C ASN A 159 0.10 -3.25 7.11
N CYS A 160 -0.35 -2.98 5.89
CA CYS A 160 0.38 -3.21 4.64
C CYS A 160 0.02 -2.12 3.62
N THR A 161 0.47 -2.27 2.36
CA THR A 161 0.13 -1.32 1.29
C THR A 161 -1.38 -1.18 1.05
N ASN A 162 -2.17 -2.22 1.38
CA ASN A 162 -3.59 -2.32 1.06
C ASN A 162 -4.53 -1.94 2.23
N CYS A 163 -4.00 -1.58 3.41
CA CYS A 163 -4.82 -1.20 4.55
C CYS A 163 -4.09 -0.28 5.55
N GLY A 164 -4.81 0.17 6.57
CA GLY A 164 -4.30 0.97 7.66
C GLY A 164 -4.43 2.47 7.42
N PRO A 165 -3.82 3.29 8.30
CA PRO A 165 -3.97 4.73 8.25
C PRO A 165 -3.28 5.33 7.03
N ARG A 166 -3.89 6.39 6.49
CA ARG A 166 -3.41 7.20 5.37
C ARG A 166 -3.60 8.67 5.73
N PHE A 167 -4.75 9.25 5.39
CA PHE A 167 -5.08 10.64 5.65
C PHE A 167 -4.74 11.08 7.08
N THR A 168 -5.12 10.29 8.09
CA THR A 168 -4.91 10.64 9.52
C THR A 168 -3.45 10.74 9.95
N ILE A 169 -2.50 10.19 9.18
CA ILE A 169 -1.08 10.16 9.54
C ILE A 169 -0.19 10.97 8.61
N ILE A 170 -0.73 11.53 7.52
CA ILE A 170 0.06 12.29 6.55
C ILE A 170 0.18 13.74 7.02
N TYR A 171 1.41 14.24 7.09
CA TYR A 171 1.67 15.66 7.30
C TYR A 171 1.67 16.43 5.98
N ASP A 172 2.25 15.85 4.93
CA ASP A 172 2.49 16.53 3.67
C ASP A 172 2.75 15.53 2.51
N ILE A 173 2.76 16.03 1.28
CA ILE A 173 3.01 15.30 0.03
C ILE A 173 4.36 15.71 -0.59
N PRO A 174 5.02 14.87 -1.41
CA PRO A 174 4.62 13.52 -1.83
C PRO A 174 4.66 12.51 -0.68
N TYR A 175 3.80 11.50 -0.75
CA TYR A 175 3.65 10.50 0.31
C TYR A 175 4.90 9.64 0.48
N ASP A 176 5.62 9.89 1.57
CA ASP A 176 6.72 9.06 2.09
C ASP A 176 6.77 9.13 3.62
N ARG A 177 7.39 8.13 4.24
CA ARG A 177 7.49 7.97 5.70
C ARG A 177 7.91 9.26 6.44
N PRO A 178 8.93 10.04 6.00
CA PRO A 178 9.33 11.28 6.68
C PRO A 178 8.24 12.35 6.74
N LYS A 179 7.28 12.31 5.81
CA LYS A 179 6.12 13.21 5.75
C LYS A 179 4.87 12.59 6.40
N THR A 180 5.05 11.65 7.33
CA THR A 180 3.97 11.06 8.13
C THR A 180 4.29 11.11 9.62
N THR A 181 3.32 10.81 10.47
CA THR A 181 3.53 10.59 11.91
C THR A 181 4.49 9.43 12.20
N MET A 182 4.73 8.54 11.22
CA MET A 182 5.67 7.42 11.34
C MET A 182 7.15 7.85 11.23
N ARG A 183 7.44 9.11 10.92
CA ARG A 183 8.81 9.65 10.77
C ARG A 183 9.71 9.48 12.00
N THR A 184 9.12 9.43 13.19
CA THR A 184 9.86 9.27 14.46
C THR A 184 10.22 7.82 14.77
N PHE A 185 9.60 6.87 14.08
CA PHE A 185 9.79 5.44 14.28
C PHE A 185 10.75 4.91 13.22
N LYS A 186 12.04 4.78 13.55
CA LYS A 186 13.03 4.22 12.63
C LYS A 186 12.79 2.72 12.46
N MET A 187 12.65 2.23 11.23
CA MET A 187 12.43 0.81 10.96
C MET A 187 13.60 -0.04 11.50
N CYS A 188 13.28 -1.15 12.16
CA CYS A 188 14.28 -2.16 12.52
C CYS A 188 14.76 -2.90 11.25
N PRO A 189 15.88 -3.66 11.33
CA PRO A 189 16.42 -4.38 10.17
C PRO A 189 15.40 -5.29 9.46
N ASP A 190 14.51 -5.95 10.20
CA ASP A 190 13.49 -6.82 9.61
C ASP A 190 12.40 -6.05 8.87
N CYS A 191 11.91 -4.94 9.44
CA CYS A 191 10.95 -4.09 8.73
C CYS A 191 11.58 -3.39 7.53
N GLN A 192 12.87 -3.07 7.60
CA GLN A 192 13.61 -2.50 6.48
C GLN A 192 13.75 -3.53 5.35
N ARG A 193 14.10 -4.78 5.67
CA ARG A 193 14.16 -5.88 4.70
C ARG A 193 12.84 -6.07 3.94
N GLU A 194 11.72 -6.14 4.66
CA GLU A 194 10.40 -6.24 4.01
C GLU A 194 10.03 -4.99 3.19
N TYR A 195 10.50 -3.81 3.62
CA TYR A 195 10.25 -2.56 2.90
C TYR A 195 11.02 -2.52 1.58
N ASP A 196 12.22 -3.10 1.54
CA ASP A 196 13.11 -3.10 0.38
C ASP A 196 12.91 -4.32 -0.55
N ASP A 197 12.34 -5.43 -0.06
CA ASP A 197 12.12 -6.66 -0.84
C ASP A 197 10.87 -6.55 -1.74
N PRO A 198 11.01 -6.56 -3.09
CA PRO A 198 9.88 -6.47 -4.01
C PRO A 198 8.88 -7.62 -3.96
N LEU A 199 9.31 -8.78 -3.41
CA LEU A 199 8.47 -9.96 -3.23
C LEU A 199 7.66 -9.91 -1.93
N ASP A 200 8.01 -9.02 -1.00
CA ASP A 200 7.27 -8.87 0.24
C ASP A 200 6.02 -8.01 0.04
N ARG A 201 4.92 -8.40 0.67
CA ARG A 201 3.65 -7.64 0.66
C ARG A 201 3.78 -6.24 1.30
N ARG A 202 4.83 -6.00 2.07
CA ARG A 202 5.15 -4.73 2.71
C ARG A 202 6.18 -3.90 1.95
N PHE A 203 6.58 -4.33 0.74
CA PHE A 203 7.42 -3.56 -0.16
C PHE A 203 6.92 -2.11 -0.28
N HIS A 204 7.78 -1.14 0.05
CA HIS A 204 7.47 0.30 0.09
C HIS A 204 6.24 0.73 0.92
N THR A 205 5.84 -0.07 1.92
CA THR A 205 4.79 0.32 2.88
C THR A 205 5.33 1.39 3.82
N GLN A 206 4.97 2.65 3.57
CA GLN A 206 5.48 3.79 4.36
C GLN A 206 5.19 3.68 5.87
N PRO A 207 4.02 3.19 6.34
CA PRO A 207 3.76 3.01 7.76
C PRO A 207 4.15 1.63 8.30
N ASN A 208 5.04 0.88 7.62
CA ASN A 208 5.50 -0.43 8.09
C ASN A 208 6.14 -0.31 9.49
N ALA A 209 5.77 -1.22 10.37
CA ALA A 209 6.27 -1.30 11.74
C ALA A 209 6.04 -2.70 12.31
N CYS A 210 6.66 -2.96 13.47
CA CYS A 210 6.50 -4.16 14.28
C CYS A 210 6.68 -3.79 15.77
N PRO A 211 6.50 -4.73 16.71
CA PRO A 211 6.69 -4.47 18.14
C PRO A 211 8.07 -3.93 18.54
N VAL A 212 9.10 -4.07 17.70
CA VAL A 212 10.46 -3.59 17.99
C VAL A 212 10.65 -2.12 17.65
N CYS A 213 10.12 -1.66 16.52
CA CYS A 213 10.40 -0.32 15.98
C CYS A 213 9.19 0.60 15.94
N GLY A 214 8.00 0.07 16.22
CA GLY A 214 6.75 0.75 16.02
C GLY A 214 6.21 1.47 17.26
N PRO A 215 5.04 2.10 17.11
CA PRO A 215 4.27 2.58 18.25
C PRO A 215 3.80 1.43 19.16
N HIS A 216 3.58 1.77 20.43
CA HIS A 216 3.06 0.88 21.45
C HIS A 216 1.78 1.48 22.05
N VAL A 217 0.93 0.61 22.61
CA VAL A 217 -0.23 1.05 23.38
C VAL A 217 0.05 0.92 24.88
N TRP A 218 -0.64 1.73 25.67
CA TRP A 218 -0.57 1.72 27.13
C TRP A 218 -1.93 2.10 27.71
N LEU A 219 -2.19 1.65 28.94
CA LEU A 219 -3.42 1.98 29.67
C LEU A 219 -3.10 2.92 30.82
N ILE A 220 -3.82 4.04 30.92
CA ILE A 220 -3.69 5.00 32.02
C ILE A 220 -4.89 4.82 32.95
N GLY A 221 -4.64 4.42 34.20
CA GLY A 221 -5.63 4.36 35.26
C GLY A 221 -5.85 5.73 35.92
N ASN A 222 -6.95 5.85 36.66
CA ASN A 222 -7.29 7.05 37.41
C ASN A 222 -6.90 6.83 38.89
N ASP A 223 -5.61 6.89 39.20
CA ASP A 223 -5.19 7.05 40.60
C ASP A 223 -5.54 8.48 41.00
N GLU A 224 -6.53 8.60 41.88
CA GLU A 224 -7.03 9.88 42.39
C GLU A 224 -5.86 10.75 42.89
N GLY A 225 -5.50 11.79 42.14
CA GLY A 225 -4.64 12.89 42.62
C GLY A 225 -3.21 13.01 42.06
N ARG A 226 -2.78 12.26 41.04
CA ARG A 226 -1.43 12.43 40.45
C ARG A 226 -1.43 12.84 38.98
N MET A 227 -2.02 14.00 38.71
CA MET A 227 -1.77 14.75 37.48
C MET A 227 -0.44 15.50 37.67
N GLY A 228 0.69 14.82 37.50
CA GLY A 228 2.00 15.37 37.84
C GLY A 228 3.14 14.85 36.97
N ASN A 229 3.52 15.67 35.99
CA ASN A 229 4.86 15.86 35.42
C ASN A 229 5.51 14.68 34.68
N ASP A 230 6.26 14.99 33.62
CA ASP A 230 6.87 14.03 32.71
C ASP A 230 7.84 13.02 33.37
N GLU A 231 8.36 13.32 34.57
CA GLU A 231 9.30 12.46 35.30
C GLU A 231 8.65 11.25 35.99
N TRP A 232 7.35 11.26 36.27
CA TRP A 232 6.67 10.07 36.85
C TRP A 232 6.39 8.99 35.79
N ARG A 233 6.47 9.34 34.49
CA ARG A 233 6.09 8.50 33.34
C ARG A 233 6.93 7.24 33.12
N MET A 234 8.05 7.07 33.84
CA MET A 234 9.00 5.96 33.63
C MET A 234 9.26 5.09 34.87
N ALA A 235 8.69 5.40 36.04
CA ALA A 235 9.15 4.85 37.33
C ALA A 235 8.33 3.70 37.91
N ASN A 236 7.14 3.38 37.37
CA ASN A 236 6.36 2.24 37.85
C ASN A 236 6.47 1.06 36.87
N GLU A 237 6.98 -0.06 37.35
CA GLU A 237 7.12 -1.34 36.65
C GLU A 237 5.76 -1.98 36.24
N GLU A 238 4.65 -1.38 36.69
CA GLU A 238 3.27 -1.87 36.52
C GLU A 238 2.52 -1.28 35.32
N TRP A 239 3.20 -0.66 34.34
CA TRP A 239 2.55 -0.30 33.09
C TRP A 239 2.33 -1.55 32.23
N ARG A 240 1.07 -2.00 32.16
CA ARG A 240 0.63 -2.92 31.11
C ARG A 240 0.79 -2.20 29.77
N ARG A 241 1.63 -2.73 28.89
CA ARG A 241 1.87 -2.24 27.52
C ARG A 241 1.31 -3.23 26.52
N ASP A 242 1.11 -2.76 25.30
CA ASP A 242 0.78 -3.59 24.15
C ASP A 242 -0.44 -4.48 24.42
N TYR A 243 -0.31 -5.80 24.25
CA TYR A 243 -1.43 -6.70 24.43
C TYR A 243 -1.97 -6.73 25.88
N ASP A 244 -1.12 -6.53 26.89
CA ASP A 244 -1.58 -6.48 28.27
C ASP A 244 -2.45 -5.26 28.57
N ALA A 245 -2.15 -4.11 27.96
CA ALA A 245 -3.00 -2.91 28.06
C ALA A 245 -4.37 -3.17 27.44
N ILE A 246 -4.42 -3.83 26.29
CA ILE A 246 -5.67 -4.17 25.59
C ILE A 246 -6.49 -5.16 26.42
N ARG A 247 -5.84 -6.20 26.95
CA ARG A 247 -6.50 -7.21 27.80
C ARG A 247 -7.10 -6.59 29.05
N GLU A 248 -6.38 -5.68 29.68
CA GLU A 248 -6.85 -4.98 30.87
C GLU A 248 -7.99 -3.99 30.56
N ALA A 249 -7.88 -3.23 29.47
CA ALA A 249 -8.97 -2.38 29.00
C ALA A 249 -10.25 -3.20 28.74
N ALA A 250 -10.12 -4.39 28.14
CA ALA A 250 -11.25 -5.29 27.93
C ALA A 250 -11.84 -5.84 29.25
N ARG A 251 -11.00 -6.12 30.27
CA ARG A 251 -11.46 -6.48 31.61
C ARG A 251 -12.29 -5.35 32.23
N LEU A 252 -11.77 -4.11 32.21
CA LEU A 252 -12.46 -2.93 32.75
C LEU A 252 -13.80 -2.67 32.06
N LEU A 253 -13.88 -2.84 30.74
CA LEU A 253 -15.14 -2.72 30.00
C LEU A 253 -16.18 -3.75 30.47
N ARG A 254 -15.78 -5.01 30.67
CA ARG A 254 -16.66 -6.08 31.19
C ARG A 254 -17.12 -5.83 32.62
N GLU A 255 -16.34 -5.09 33.41
CA GLU A 255 -16.70 -4.66 34.77
C GLU A 255 -17.56 -3.39 34.80
N GLY A 256 -18.02 -2.88 33.64
CA GLY A 256 -18.90 -1.73 33.55
C GLY A 256 -18.19 -0.38 33.69
N HIS A 257 -16.86 -0.34 33.55
CA HIS A 257 -16.12 0.92 33.47
C HIS A 257 -16.23 1.55 32.06
N ILE A 258 -15.89 2.83 31.99
CA ILE A 258 -15.81 3.58 30.72
C ILE A 258 -14.34 3.79 30.40
N VAL A 259 -13.92 3.40 29.19
CA VAL A 259 -12.53 3.52 28.73
C VAL A 259 -12.47 4.48 27.55
N ALA A 260 -11.51 5.41 27.56
CA ALA A 260 -11.20 6.24 26.40
C ALA A 260 -10.19 5.51 25.50
N VAL A 261 -10.57 5.20 24.27
CA VAL A 261 -9.74 4.48 23.30
C VAL A 261 -9.30 5.42 22.18
N LYS A 262 -7.99 5.53 21.96
CA LYS A 262 -7.43 6.28 20.82
C LYS A 262 -7.59 5.46 19.54
N GLY A 263 -8.46 5.89 18.64
CA GLY A 263 -8.53 5.38 17.27
C GLY A 263 -7.68 6.21 16.31
N LEU A 264 -7.88 6.02 15.00
CA LEU A 264 -7.13 6.74 13.96
C LEU A 264 -7.43 8.25 13.96
N GLY A 265 -8.71 8.63 13.96
CA GLY A 265 -9.15 10.03 13.88
C GLY A 265 -9.33 10.73 15.23
N GLY A 266 -9.00 10.10 16.36
CA GLY A 266 -9.18 10.67 17.69
C GLY A 266 -9.64 9.66 18.75
N PHE A 267 -10.07 10.18 19.89
CA PHE A 267 -10.51 9.36 21.02
C PHE A 267 -12.02 9.06 20.98
N HIS A 268 -12.36 7.83 21.34
CA HIS A 268 -13.73 7.39 21.57
C HIS A 268 -13.90 7.00 23.04
N LEU A 269 -15.08 7.24 23.60
CA LEU A 269 -15.46 6.68 24.90
C LEU A 269 -16.22 5.38 24.64
N ALA A 270 -15.72 4.28 25.19
CA ALA A 270 -16.30 2.96 25.08
C ALA A 270 -16.79 2.48 26.45
N CYS A 271 -17.92 1.77 26.45
CA CYS A 271 -18.44 1.02 27.58
C CYS A 271 -19.15 -0.24 27.03
N ASP A 272 -19.47 -1.19 27.90
CA ASP A 272 -20.33 -2.31 27.52
C ASP A 272 -21.72 -1.80 27.14
N ALA A 273 -22.15 -2.10 25.91
CA ALA A 273 -23.45 -1.69 25.37
C ALA A 273 -24.61 -2.54 25.89
N THR A 274 -24.33 -3.68 26.52
CA THR A 274 -25.34 -4.58 27.12
C THR A 274 -25.64 -4.23 28.59
N SER A 275 -24.86 -3.32 29.18
CA SER A 275 -25.02 -2.86 30.56
C SER A 275 -25.75 -1.52 30.62
N ASP A 276 -27.02 -1.54 31.04
CA ASP A 276 -27.82 -0.33 31.25
C ASP A 276 -27.14 0.66 32.21
N GLU A 277 -26.48 0.15 33.24
CA GLU A 277 -25.76 0.97 34.22
C GLU A 277 -24.57 1.71 33.57
N ALA A 278 -23.74 0.99 32.81
CA ALA A 278 -22.57 1.58 32.15
C ALA A 278 -22.98 2.64 31.12
N VAL A 279 -24.03 2.35 30.33
CA VAL A 279 -24.59 3.28 29.34
C VAL A 279 -25.17 4.53 30.02
N ARG A 280 -25.94 4.37 31.10
CA ARG A 280 -26.49 5.50 31.87
C ARG A 280 -25.38 6.37 32.44
N ARG A 281 -24.37 5.75 33.05
CA ARG A 281 -23.17 6.43 33.60
C ARG A 281 -22.43 7.22 32.51
N LEU A 282 -22.30 6.67 31.30
CA LEU A 282 -21.68 7.37 30.17
C LEU A 282 -22.52 8.59 29.72
N ARG A 283 -23.85 8.47 29.66
CA ARG A 283 -24.74 9.59 29.32
C ARG A 283 -24.63 10.73 30.32
N GLU A 284 -24.66 10.41 31.61
CA GLU A 284 -24.54 11.37 32.70
C GLU A 284 -23.20 12.11 32.63
N ARG A 285 -22.07 11.38 32.55
CA ARG A 285 -20.73 11.97 32.49
C ARG A 285 -20.49 12.79 31.21
N LYS A 286 -20.98 12.31 30.06
CA LYS A 286 -20.84 13.01 28.76
C LYS A 286 -21.87 14.13 28.57
N ARG A 287 -22.83 14.28 29.49
CA ARG A 287 -23.97 15.21 29.38
C ARG A 287 -24.72 15.04 28.04
N ARG A 288 -24.97 13.79 27.65
CA ARG A 288 -25.63 13.41 26.38
C ARG A 288 -26.89 12.58 26.65
N PRO A 289 -28.01 13.23 27.03
CA PRO A 289 -29.18 12.52 27.56
C PRO A 289 -29.86 11.62 26.52
N ALA A 290 -30.10 12.11 25.30
CA ALA A 290 -30.94 11.40 24.33
C ALA A 290 -30.23 10.94 23.05
N LYS A 291 -29.23 11.69 22.55
CA LYS A 291 -28.63 11.41 21.22
C LYS A 291 -28.13 9.95 21.14
N PRO A 292 -28.56 9.15 20.14
CA PRO A 292 -28.23 7.73 20.01
C PRO A 292 -26.71 7.48 20.05
N PHE A 293 -26.29 6.37 20.65
CA PHE A 293 -24.89 5.94 20.61
C PHE A 293 -24.66 4.98 19.43
N ALA A 294 -23.45 5.01 18.88
CA ALA A 294 -22.99 3.95 17.99
C ALA A 294 -22.57 2.74 18.83
N VAL A 295 -22.75 1.54 18.29
CA VAL A 295 -22.35 0.27 18.90
C VAL A 295 -21.42 -0.44 17.93
N MET A 296 -20.32 -1.00 18.46
CA MET A 296 -19.40 -1.85 17.71
C MET A 296 -19.74 -3.30 18.04
N MET A 297 -19.90 -4.13 17.02
CA MET A 297 -20.20 -5.56 17.15
C MET A 297 -19.07 -6.38 16.55
N ALA A 298 -18.85 -7.59 17.07
CA ALA A 298 -17.73 -8.42 16.67
C ALA A 298 -17.89 -8.99 15.26
N THR A 299 -19.12 -9.40 14.89
CA THR A 299 -19.39 -10.03 13.60
C THR A 299 -20.66 -9.48 12.93
N LEU A 300 -20.79 -9.70 11.62
CA LEU A 300 -22.03 -9.42 10.89
C LEU A 300 -23.20 -10.29 11.36
N GLU A 301 -22.92 -11.46 11.93
CA GLU A 301 -23.97 -12.29 12.52
C GLU A 301 -24.55 -11.62 13.77
N ASP A 302 -23.70 -11.08 14.64
CA ASP A 302 -24.14 -10.32 15.82
C ASP A 302 -24.99 -9.11 15.42
N VAL A 303 -24.62 -8.43 14.33
CA VAL A 303 -25.40 -7.31 13.78
C VAL A 303 -26.78 -7.74 13.35
N ARG A 304 -26.94 -8.89 12.67
CA ARG A 304 -28.25 -9.36 12.21
C ARG A 304 -29.16 -9.84 13.35
N ARG A 305 -28.58 -10.19 14.51
CA ARG A 305 -29.34 -10.63 15.68
C ARG A 305 -30.02 -9.49 16.45
N HIS A 306 -29.66 -8.24 16.18
CA HIS A 306 -30.15 -7.04 16.88
C HIS A 306 -30.83 -6.07 15.90
#